data_AF-A0A6N8J886-F1
#
_entry.id   AF-A0A6N8J886-F1
#
_cell.length_a   1.000
_cell.length_b   1.000
_cell.length_c   1.000
_cell.angle_alpha   90.00
_cell.angle_beta   90.00
_cell.angle_gamma   90.00
#
_symmetry.space_group_name_H-M   'P 1'
#
loop_
_entity.id
_entity.type
_entity.pdbx_description
1 polymer ?
#
loop_
_entity_poly.entity_id
_entity_poly.type
_entity_poly.pdbx_seq_one_letter_code
_entity_poly.pdbx_strand_id
1 'polypeptide(L)'
;MEIGLIKEINKDYIEAVRCYESEIKNNKVSILPDNYINLAFLYWSFAFELFEFNIPNNIKDDYSIIGGNSYQNILDLGLSKYPNNTELHFWKEYFQHIIYGKEFSENDCKQLIEKYGDDESDVPYFFLYLFNKEKYEEKRNKLIDVCNKQPTAKNIYIKSIIA
;
A
#
# COMPACT_ATOMS: atom_id res chain seq x y z
N MET A 1 12.93 0.12 14.42
CA MET A 1 11.93 0.73 13.53
C MET A 1 12.68 1.35 12.38
N GLU A 2 12.28 1.04 11.15
CA GLU A 2 12.97 1.47 9.94
C GLU A 2 12.85 2.98 9.75
N ILE A 3 13.86 3.61 9.15
CA ILE A 3 13.94 5.08 9.09
C ILE A 3 12.83 5.61 8.18
N GLY A 4 12.58 4.93 7.05
CA GLY A 4 11.48 5.27 6.13
C GLY A 4 10.12 5.28 6.82
N LEU A 5 9.81 4.25 7.62
CA LEU A 5 8.55 4.15 8.37
C LEU A 5 8.37 5.30 9.36
N ILE A 6 9.42 5.67 10.10
CA ILE A 6 9.37 6.81 11.04
C ILE A 6 9.07 8.10 10.30
N LYS A 7 9.72 8.32 9.15
CA LYS A 7 9.51 9.52 8.33
C LYS A 7 8.09 9.59 7.80
N GLU A 8 7.57 8.48 7.32
CA GLU A 8 6.21 8.38 6.78
C GLU A 8 5.15 8.66 7.85
N ILE A 9 5.28 8.06 9.04
CA ILE A 9 4.36 8.30 10.17
C ILE A 9 4.35 9.79 10.57
N ASN A 10 5.50 10.46 10.46
CA ASN A 10 5.62 11.90 10.71
C ASN A 10 5.21 12.78 9.51
N LYS A 11 4.68 12.17 8.45
CA LYS A 11 4.26 12.82 7.19
C LYS A 11 5.39 13.52 6.43
N ASP A 12 6.64 13.16 6.71
CA ASP A 12 7.81 13.59 5.96
C ASP A 12 7.98 12.67 4.73
N TYR A 13 6.97 12.68 3.84
CA TYR A 13 6.81 11.67 2.79
C TYR A 13 7.95 11.67 1.77
N ILE A 14 8.50 12.85 1.45
CA ILE A 14 9.64 12.94 0.53
C ILE A 14 10.89 12.28 1.12
N GLU A 15 11.14 12.50 2.41
CA GLU A 15 12.27 11.87 3.08
C GLU A 15 12.01 10.38 3.32
N ALA A 16 10.75 9.98 3.56
CA ALA A 16 10.35 8.57 3.65
C ALA A 16 10.67 7.81 2.36
N VAL A 17 10.29 8.37 1.20
CA VAL A 17 10.62 7.80 -0.12
C VAL A 17 12.12 7.61 -0.26
N ARG A 18 12.93 8.64 0.00
CA ARG A 18 14.40 8.53 -0.09
C ARG A 18 14.96 7.44 0.81
N CYS A 19 14.42 7.31 2.02
CA CYS A 19 14.84 6.27 2.95
C CYS A 19 14.49 4.87 2.42
N TYR A 20 13.25 4.64 1.99
CA TYR A 20 12.83 3.36 1.43
C TYR A 20 13.62 2.99 0.18
N GLU A 21 13.84 3.94 -0.75
CA GLU A 21 14.66 3.72 -1.94
C GLU A 21 16.09 3.32 -1.60
N SER A 22 16.71 4.04 -0.65
CA SER A 22 18.06 3.75 -0.19
C SER A 22 18.14 2.36 0.46
N GLU A 23 17.15 2.01 1.29
CA GLU A 23 17.06 0.71 1.95
C GLU A 23 16.92 -0.42 0.92
N ILE A 24 16.01 -0.27 -0.05
CA ILE A 24 15.77 -1.24 -1.13
C ILE A 24 17.00 -1.38 -2.04
N LYS A 25 17.61 -0.27 -2.48
CA LYS A 25 18.75 -0.25 -3.41
C LYS A 25 20.00 -0.85 -2.79
N ASN A 26 20.26 -0.58 -1.52
CA ASN A 26 21.42 -1.12 -0.82
C ASN A 26 21.26 -2.61 -0.47
N ASN A 27 20.16 -3.24 -0.90
CA ASN A 27 19.85 -4.67 -0.79
C ASN A 27 20.21 -5.24 0.59
N LYS A 28 19.85 -4.50 1.65
CA LYS A 28 20.07 -4.99 3.01
C LYS A 28 19.34 -6.34 3.12
N VAL A 29 20.01 -7.34 3.69
CA VAL A 29 19.54 -8.74 3.74
C VAL A 29 18.18 -8.89 4.45
N SER A 30 17.67 -7.85 5.11
CA SER A 30 16.45 -7.86 5.93
C SER A 30 15.35 -6.87 5.50
N ILE A 31 15.28 -6.43 4.24
CA ILE A 31 14.20 -5.51 3.79
C ILE A 31 12.86 -6.25 3.81
N LEU A 32 11.90 -5.76 4.59
CA LEU A 32 10.57 -6.36 4.71
C LEU A 32 9.70 -6.08 3.47
N PRO A 33 8.67 -6.91 3.18
CA PRO A 33 7.68 -6.62 2.15
C PRO A 33 7.04 -5.22 2.30
N ASP A 34 6.80 -4.80 3.54
CA ASP A 34 6.18 -3.51 3.88
C ASP A 34 6.91 -2.30 3.28
N ASN A 35 8.24 -2.33 3.15
CA ASN A 35 9.00 -1.24 2.55
C ASN A 35 8.65 -1.07 1.07
N TYR A 36 8.49 -2.19 0.35
CA TYR A 36 8.07 -2.17 -1.04
C TYR A 36 6.64 -1.66 -1.16
N ILE A 37 5.75 -2.16 -0.30
CA ILE A 37 4.33 -1.77 -0.29
C ILE A 37 4.18 -0.28 0.01
N ASN A 38 4.78 0.22 1.09
CA ASN A 38 4.67 1.61 1.50
C ASN A 38 5.29 2.56 0.47
N LEU A 39 6.45 2.21 -0.10
CA LEU A 39 7.06 3.00 -1.17
C LEU A 39 6.18 3.01 -2.43
N ALA A 40 5.66 1.86 -2.85
CA ALA A 40 4.75 1.78 -3.98
C ALA A 40 3.47 2.61 -3.74
N PHE A 41 2.92 2.56 -2.54
CA PHE A 41 1.74 3.34 -2.16
C PHE A 41 2.02 4.85 -2.21
N LEU A 42 3.15 5.32 -1.65
CA LEU A 42 3.54 6.73 -1.74
C LEU A 42 3.69 7.18 -3.20
N TYR A 43 4.33 6.38 -4.05
CA TYR A 43 4.43 6.68 -5.47
C TYR A 43 3.10 6.70 -6.19
N TRP A 44 2.19 5.79 -5.85
CA TRP A 44 0.84 5.78 -6.37
C TRP A 44 0.05 7.03 -5.94
N SER A 45 0.08 7.38 -4.65
CA SER A 45 -0.57 8.59 -4.12
C SER A 45 -0.01 9.86 -4.77
N PHE A 46 1.31 9.96 -4.93
CA PHE A 46 1.92 11.10 -5.62
C PHE A 46 1.41 11.24 -7.06
N ALA A 47 1.20 10.14 -7.76
CA ALA A 47 0.81 10.15 -9.15
C ALA A 47 -0.69 10.42 -9.36
N PHE A 48 -1.55 9.93 -8.47
CA PHE A 48 -2.99 9.84 -8.72
C PHE A 48 -3.88 10.55 -7.68
N GLU A 49 -3.35 10.99 -6.54
CA GLU A 49 -4.12 11.65 -5.47
C GLU A 49 -3.73 13.13 -5.31
N LEU A 50 -3.96 13.93 -6.35
CA LEU A 50 -3.57 15.35 -6.35
C LEU A 50 -4.23 16.14 -5.22
N PHE A 51 -5.55 16.04 -5.08
CA PHE A 51 -6.31 16.86 -4.13
C PHE A 51 -6.31 16.28 -2.72
N GLU A 52 -6.35 14.95 -2.62
CA GLU A 52 -6.47 14.20 -1.39
C GLU A 52 -5.11 14.02 -0.70
N PHE A 53 -4.02 13.96 -1.48
CA PHE A 53 -2.69 13.69 -0.96
C PHE A 53 -1.67 14.79 -1.25
N ASN A 54 -1.48 15.20 -2.52
CA ASN A 54 -0.36 16.09 -2.85
C ASN A 54 -0.52 17.52 -2.33
N ILE A 55 -1.67 18.15 -2.60
CA ILE A 55 -1.95 19.52 -2.17
C ILE A 55 -1.86 19.66 -0.64
N PRO A 56 -2.52 18.81 0.17
CA PRO A 56 -2.45 18.90 1.63
C PRO A 56 -1.04 18.69 2.19
N ASN A 57 -0.20 17.92 1.50
CA ASN A 57 1.14 17.56 1.99
C ASN A 57 2.28 18.31 1.26
N ASN A 58 1.95 19.33 0.46
CA ASN A 58 2.90 20.15 -0.31
C ASN A 58 3.87 19.33 -1.17
N ILE A 59 3.37 18.24 -1.78
CA ILE A 59 4.14 17.42 -2.71
C ILE A 59 4.24 18.16 -4.04
N LYS A 60 5.46 18.31 -4.56
CA LYS A 60 5.72 19.00 -5.83
C LYS A 60 5.29 18.14 -7.02
N ASP A 61 4.82 18.77 -8.08
CA ASP A 61 4.34 18.12 -9.31
C ASP A 61 5.36 17.16 -9.95
N ASP A 62 6.66 17.44 -9.82
CA ASP A 62 7.73 16.54 -10.31
C ASP A 62 7.61 15.13 -9.71
N TYR A 63 7.15 15.01 -8.45
CA TYR A 63 6.95 13.71 -7.80
C TYR A 63 5.75 12.93 -8.36
N SER A 64 4.77 13.60 -8.98
CA SER A 64 3.67 12.93 -9.66
C SER A 64 4.18 12.12 -10.86
N ILE A 65 5.11 12.71 -11.64
CA ILE A 65 5.75 12.04 -12.78
C ILE A 65 6.63 10.89 -12.29
N ILE A 66 7.44 11.12 -11.25
CA ILE A 66 8.29 10.07 -10.65
C ILE A 66 7.42 8.91 -10.16
N GLY A 67 6.34 9.22 -9.43
CA GLY A 67 5.43 8.24 -8.86
C GLY A 67 4.77 7.38 -9.94
N GLY A 68 4.23 8.01 -10.98
CA GLY A 68 3.53 7.33 -12.07
C GLY A 68 4.42 6.34 -12.83
N ASN A 69 5.71 6.67 -12.95
CA ASN A 69 6.71 5.80 -13.61
C ASN A 69 7.27 4.71 -12.70
N SER A 70 7.06 4.78 -11.38
CA SER A 70 7.82 3.97 -10.41
C SER A 70 6.97 2.96 -9.63
N TYR A 71 5.70 3.26 -9.32
CA TYR A 71 4.93 2.44 -8.37
C TYR A 71 4.83 0.96 -8.78
N GLN A 72 4.59 0.66 -10.07
CA GLN A 72 4.52 -0.72 -10.57
C GLN A 72 5.88 -1.43 -10.46
N ASN A 73 6.95 -0.73 -10.82
CA ASN A 73 8.32 -1.28 -10.76
C ASN A 73 8.71 -1.64 -9.32
N ILE A 74 8.28 -0.86 -8.33
CA ILE A 74 8.51 -1.16 -6.91
C ILE A 74 7.75 -2.41 -6.47
N LEU A 75 6.48 -2.56 -6.89
CA LEU A 75 5.71 -3.77 -6.62
C LEU A 75 6.32 -5.00 -7.28
N ASP A 76 6.74 -4.89 -8.54
CA ASP A 76 7.39 -5.97 -9.28
C ASP A 76 8.71 -6.38 -8.63
N LEU A 77 9.48 -5.40 -8.14
CA LEU A 77 10.70 -5.67 -7.38
C LEU A 77 10.38 -6.37 -6.04
N GLY A 78 9.35 -5.93 -5.32
CA GLY A 78 8.88 -6.60 -4.11
C GLY A 78 8.47 -8.05 -4.37
N LEU A 79 7.66 -8.30 -5.41
CA LEU A 79 7.22 -9.63 -5.82
C LEU A 79 8.35 -10.52 -6.33
N SER A 80 9.42 -9.95 -6.91
CA SER A 80 10.60 -10.74 -7.28
C SER A 80 11.31 -11.37 -6.07
N LYS A 81 11.20 -10.74 -4.90
CA LYS A 81 11.77 -11.21 -3.63
C LYS A 81 10.78 -11.99 -2.78
N TYR A 82 9.51 -11.57 -2.82
CA TYR A 82 8.41 -12.11 -2.02
C TYR A 82 7.27 -12.56 -2.95
N PRO A 83 7.50 -13.61 -3.77
CA PRO A 83 6.58 -13.98 -4.85
C PRO A 83 5.21 -14.47 -4.37
N ASN A 84 5.10 -14.89 -3.12
CA ASN A 84 3.86 -15.38 -2.53
C ASN A 84 3.20 -14.37 -1.59
N ASN A 85 3.69 -13.14 -1.51
CA ASN A 85 3.13 -12.19 -0.55
C ASN A 85 1.76 -11.65 -0.97
N THR A 86 0.74 -11.96 -0.18
CA THR A 86 -0.66 -11.62 -0.47
C THR A 86 -0.87 -10.12 -0.64
N GLU A 87 -0.27 -9.30 0.22
CA GLU A 87 -0.50 -7.84 0.18
C GLU A 87 0.15 -7.17 -1.04
N LEU A 88 1.36 -7.61 -1.45
CA LEU A 88 1.99 -7.14 -2.67
C LEU A 88 1.15 -7.45 -3.92
N HIS A 89 0.58 -8.66 -4.02
CA HIS A 89 -0.34 -9.02 -5.10
C HIS A 89 -1.63 -8.20 -5.04
N PHE A 90 -2.18 -8.02 -3.84
CA PHE A 90 -3.40 -7.24 -3.65
C PHE A 90 -3.23 -5.80 -4.14
N TRP A 91 -2.19 -5.08 -3.71
CA TRP A 91 -1.95 -3.71 -4.15
C TRP A 91 -1.70 -3.60 -5.64
N LYS A 92 -1.02 -4.59 -6.24
CA LYS A 92 -0.80 -4.63 -7.68
C LYS A 92 -2.11 -4.66 -8.45
N GLU A 93 -3.08 -5.47 -8.06
CA GLU A 93 -4.41 -5.50 -8.71
C GLU A 93 -5.27 -4.29 -8.33
N TYR A 94 -5.29 -3.92 -7.05
CA TYR A 94 -6.10 -2.81 -6.54
C TYR A 94 -5.73 -1.47 -7.19
N PHE A 95 -4.45 -1.17 -7.38
CA PHE A 95 -4.04 0.06 -8.08
C PHE A 95 -4.55 0.10 -9.53
N GLN A 96 -4.51 -1.01 -10.26
CA GLN A 96 -5.03 -1.05 -11.64
C GLN A 96 -6.56 -0.88 -11.67
N HIS A 97 -7.26 -1.44 -10.68
CA HIS A 97 -8.68 -1.25 -10.50
C HIS A 97 -9.04 0.23 -10.32
N ILE A 98 -8.34 0.93 -9.42
CA ILE A 98 -8.61 2.35 -9.15
C ILE A 98 -8.25 3.26 -10.33
N ILE A 99 -7.09 3.05 -10.96
CA ILE A 99 -6.59 3.94 -12.03
C ILE A 99 -7.36 3.74 -13.34
N TYR A 100 -7.54 2.48 -13.76
CA TYR A 100 -8.01 2.14 -15.10
C TYR A 100 -9.46 1.62 -15.11
N GLY A 101 -10.11 1.52 -13.95
CA GLY A 101 -11.41 0.87 -13.84
C GLY A 101 -11.35 -0.62 -14.22
N LYS A 102 -10.17 -1.25 -14.12
CA LYS A 102 -10.00 -2.68 -14.39
C LYS A 102 -10.92 -3.47 -13.45
N GLU A 103 -11.62 -4.47 -13.96
CA GLU A 103 -12.48 -5.31 -13.13
C GLU A 103 -11.62 -6.05 -12.09
N PHE A 104 -11.88 -5.78 -10.81
CA PHE A 104 -11.35 -6.50 -9.66
C PHE A 104 -12.51 -6.68 -8.69
N SER A 105 -13.07 -7.88 -8.66
CA SER A 105 -14.31 -8.20 -7.94
C SER A 105 -14.05 -8.74 -6.53
N GLU A 106 -15.13 -8.89 -5.74
CA GLU A 106 -15.08 -9.61 -4.47
C GLU A 106 -14.51 -11.03 -4.65
N ASN A 107 -14.87 -11.71 -5.73
CA ASN A 107 -14.41 -13.06 -6.02
C ASN A 107 -12.92 -13.10 -6.38
N ASP A 108 -12.44 -12.12 -7.15
CA ASP A 108 -11.01 -12.03 -7.49
C ASP A 108 -10.16 -11.81 -6.24
N CYS A 109 -10.62 -10.96 -5.32
CA CYS A 109 -9.94 -10.74 -4.05
C CYS A 109 -9.93 -12.00 -3.17
N LYS A 110 -11.05 -12.75 -3.10
CA LYS A 110 -11.10 -14.05 -2.39
C LYS A 110 -10.12 -15.07 -2.99
N GLN A 111 -10.09 -15.20 -4.31
CA GLN A 111 -9.17 -16.11 -5.01
C GLN A 111 -7.71 -15.71 -4.80
N LEU A 112 -7.42 -14.41 -4.71
CA LEU A 112 -6.08 -13.90 -4.40
C LEU A 112 -5.64 -14.33 -3.00
N ILE A 113 -6.52 -14.18 -1.98
CA ILE A 113 -6.25 -14.62 -0.61
C ILE A 113 -6.06 -16.14 -0.55
N GLU A 114 -6.94 -16.91 -1.21
CA GLU A 114 -6.83 -18.38 -1.27
C GLU A 114 -5.51 -18.85 -1.91
N LYS A 115 -5.03 -18.12 -2.92
CA LYS A 115 -3.82 -18.47 -3.67
C LYS A 115 -2.53 -18.18 -2.91
N TYR A 116 -2.47 -17.05 -2.21
CA TYR A 116 -1.22 -16.54 -1.63
C TYR A 116 -1.16 -16.63 -0.09
N GLY A 117 -2.31 -16.73 0.59
CA GLY A 117 -2.41 -16.98 2.03
C GLY A 117 -3.19 -15.90 2.78
N ASP A 118 -4.00 -16.32 3.76
CA ASP A 118 -4.80 -15.46 4.64
C ASP A 118 -4.03 -14.97 5.88
N ASP A 119 -3.03 -15.72 6.33
CA ASP A 119 -2.32 -15.43 7.57
C ASP A 119 -1.27 -14.30 7.44
N GLU A 120 -0.98 -13.84 6.21
CA GLU A 120 0.08 -12.86 5.96
C GLU A 120 -0.36 -11.42 6.12
N SER A 121 -1.60 -11.07 5.80
CA SER A 121 -2.09 -9.69 5.87
C SER A 121 -3.61 -9.59 5.92
N ASP A 122 -4.12 -8.74 6.81
CA ASP A 122 -5.54 -8.40 6.87
C ASP A 122 -5.95 -7.32 5.84
N VAL A 123 -5.00 -6.73 5.11
CA VAL A 123 -5.26 -5.62 4.16
C VAL A 123 -6.31 -5.97 3.10
N PRO A 124 -6.28 -7.13 2.42
CA PRO A 124 -7.30 -7.47 1.40
C PRO A 124 -8.75 -7.39 1.92
N TYR A 125 -8.94 -7.56 3.23
CA TYR A 125 -10.27 -7.53 3.84
C TYR A 125 -10.88 -6.13 3.92
N PHE A 126 -10.12 -5.04 3.79
CA PHE A 126 -10.74 -3.71 3.68
C PHE A 126 -11.60 -3.63 2.41
N PHE A 127 -11.12 -4.24 1.31
CA PHE A 127 -11.84 -4.27 0.06
C PHE A 127 -13.05 -5.20 0.13
N LEU A 128 -12.88 -6.41 0.70
CA LEU A 128 -13.99 -7.35 0.89
C LEU A 128 -15.11 -6.79 1.78
N TYR A 129 -14.75 -5.99 2.80
CA TYR A 129 -15.71 -5.30 3.66
C TYR A 129 -16.65 -4.35 2.88
N LEU A 130 -16.22 -3.82 1.73
CA LEU A 130 -17.08 -2.99 0.87
C LEU A 130 -18.25 -3.78 0.25
N PHE A 131 -18.12 -5.09 0.12
CA PHE A 131 -19.15 -5.98 -0.44
C PHE A 131 -20.04 -6.60 0.64
N ASN A 132 -19.48 -6.93 1.79
CA ASN A 132 -20.24 -7.51 2.90
C ASN A 132 -19.70 -7.05 4.26
N LYS A 133 -20.34 -6.00 4.81
CA LYS A 133 -19.89 -5.37 6.05
C LYS A 133 -19.98 -6.29 7.26
N GLU A 134 -21.07 -7.03 7.40
CA GLU A 134 -21.31 -7.92 8.54
C GLU A 134 -20.31 -9.08 8.56
N LYS A 135 -20.08 -9.71 7.40
CA LYS A 135 -19.19 -10.87 7.30
C LYS A 135 -17.73 -10.54 7.64
N TYR A 136 -17.26 -9.36 7.27
CA TYR A 136 -15.85 -8.98 7.37
C TYR A 136 -15.56 -8.01 8.52
N GLU A 137 -16.52 -7.77 9.40
CA GLU A 137 -16.40 -6.80 10.50
C GLU A 137 -15.20 -7.07 11.42
N GLU A 138 -14.95 -8.33 11.79
CA GLU A 138 -13.85 -8.67 12.70
C GLU A 138 -12.47 -8.36 12.10
N LYS A 139 -12.24 -8.77 10.85
CA LYS A 139 -11.01 -8.50 10.09
C LYS A 139 -10.84 -6.99 9.87
N ARG A 140 -11.94 -6.28 9.56
CA ARG A 140 -11.97 -4.82 9.46
C ARG A 140 -11.53 -4.15 10.76
N ASN A 141 -12.05 -4.58 11.90
CA ASN A 141 -11.71 -3.99 13.20
C ASN A 141 -10.23 -4.23 13.57
N LYS A 142 -9.71 -5.44 13.33
CA LYS A 142 -8.28 -5.75 13.47
C LYS A 142 -7.41 -4.83 12.60
N LEU A 143 -7.81 -4.62 11.35
CA LEU A 143 -7.08 -3.74 10.44
C LEU A 143 -7.12 -2.27 10.89
N ILE A 144 -8.26 -1.77 11.39
CA ILE A 144 -8.34 -0.41 11.97
C ILE A 144 -7.34 -0.24 13.12
N ASP A 145 -7.20 -1.24 13.99
CA ASP A 145 -6.23 -1.18 15.10
C ASP A 145 -4.79 -1.09 14.60
N VAL A 146 -4.46 -1.82 13.52
CA VAL A 146 -3.15 -1.72 12.86
C VAL A 146 -2.96 -0.31 12.28
N CYS A 147 -3.95 0.21 11.56
CA CYS A 147 -3.88 1.54 10.97
C CYS A 147 -3.73 2.65 12.02
N ASN A 148 -4.34 2.49 13.20
CA ASN A 148 -4.19 3.42 14.32
C ASN A 148 -2.80 3.39 14.94
N LYS A 149 -2.18 2.20 15.05
CA LYS A 149 -0.84 2.02 15.63
C LYS A 149 0.26 2.51 14.68
N GLN A 150 0.07 2.37 13.38
CA GLN A 150 1.05 2.72 12.35
C GLN A 150 0.37 3.54 11.24
N PRO A 151 0.23 4.87 11.40
CA PRO A 151 -0.47 5.71 10.45
C PRO A 151 0.41 6.06 9.24
N THR A 152 0.82 5.04 8.47
CA THR A 152 1.44 5.21 7.15
C THR A 152 0.44 5.81 6.16
N ALA A 153 0.90 6.32 5.00
CA ALA A 153 0.01 6.85 3.97
C ALA A 153 -1.03 5.79 3.55
N LYS A 154 -0.56 4.57 3.31
CA LYS A 154 -1.40 3.37 3.06
C LYS A 154 -2.45 3.18 4.14
N ASN A 155 -2.04 3.16 5.40
CA ASN A 155 -2.92 2.86 6.51
C ASN A 155 -3.94 3.98 6.78
N ILE A 156 -3.55 5.23 6.56
CA ILE A 156 -4.48 6.37 6.60
C ILE A 156 -5.53 6.24 5.49
N TYR A 157 -5.10 5.88 4.27
CA TYR A 157 -5.99 5.64 3.14
C TYR A 157 -6.99 4.50 3.43
N ILE A 158 -6.50 3.32 3.81
CA ILE A 158 -7.34 2.17 4.21
C ILE A 158 -8.38 2.61 5.24
N LYS A 159 -7.93 3.29 6.30
CA LYS A 159 -8.80 3.75 7.38
C LYS A 159 -9.87 4.72 6.86
N SER A 160 -9.54 5.61 5.93
CA SER A 160 -10.50 6.55 5.35
C SER A 160 -11.66 5.87 4.60
N ILE A 161 -11.46 4.62 4.17
CA ILE A 161 -12.46 3.83 3.44
C ILE A 161 -13.36 3.02 4.37
N ILE A 162 -12.79 2.48 5.47
CA ILE A 162 -13.47 1.45 6.30
C ILE A 162 -13.78 1.89 7.73
N ALA A 163 -13.29 3.04 8.21
CA ALA A 163 -13.61 3.56 9.54
C ALA A 163 -14.93 4.33 9.54
#